data_AF-A0A7W1W0J9-F1
#
_entry.id   AF-A0A7W1W0J9-F1
#
_cell.length_a   1.000
_cell.length_b   1.000
_cell.length_c   1.000
_cell.angle_alpha   90.00
_cell.angle_beta   90.00
_cell.angle_gamma   90.00
#
_symmetry.space_group_name_H-M   'P 1'
#
loop_
_entity.id
_entity.type
_entity.pdbx_description
1 polymer ?
#
loop_
_entity_poly.entity_id
_entity_poly.type
_entity_poly.pdbx_seq_one_letter_code
_entity_poly.pdbx_strand_id
1 'polypeptide(L)' 'SHYFPEMRALLNECQFNNCLHINEPGCAIKKALEEGRIHAERYISYWNILDSFDEKY' A
#
# COMPACT_ATOMS: atom_id res chain seq x y z
N SER A 1 -8.90 -2.69 -14.43
CA SER A 1 -7.88 -2.89 -13.38
C SER A 1 -8.38 -2.37 -12.04
N HIS A 2 -8.86 -3.28 -11.19
CA HIS A 2 -9.46 -3.04 -9.87
C HIS A 2 -8.75 -3.87 -8.78
N TYR A 3 -7.42 -4.02 -8.87
CA TYR A 3 -6.72 -5.04 -8.09
C TYR A 3 -6.75 -4.80 -6.57
N PHE A 4 -6.82 -3.53 -6.12
CA PHE A 4 -6.87 -3.17 -4.69
C PHE A 4 -7.77 -1.94 -4.45
N PRO A 5 -9.10 -2.10 -4.44
CA PRO A 5 -10.03 -0.97 -4.25
C PRO A 5 -9.94 -0.36 -2.84
N GLU A 6 -9.68 -1.21 -1.83
CA GLU A 6 -9.46 -0.81 -0.44
C GLU A 6 -8.25 0.12 -0.27
N MET A 7 -7.13 -0.20 -0.93
CA MET A 7 -5.94 0.66 -0.92
C MET A 7 -6.19 1.94 -1.72
N ARG A 8 -6.86 1.84 -2.88
CA ARG A 8 -7.17 3.00 -3.73
C ARG A 8 -7.96 4.08 -3.02
N ALA A 9 -8.90 3.71 -2.15
CA ALA A 9 -9.68 4.66 -1.36
C ALA A 9 -8.80 5.47 -0.38
N LEU A 10 -7.70 4.88 0.09
CA LEU A 10 -6.82 5.43 1.10
C LEU A 10 -5.57 6.12 0.53
N LEU A 11 -5.31 6.02 -0.78
CA LEU A 11 -4.16 6.66 -1.43
C LEU A 11 -4.11 8.17 -1.19
N ASN A 12 -5.28 8.83 -1.17
CA ASN A 12 -5.38 10.27 -0.93
C ASN A 12 -5.28 10.66 0.56
N GLU A 13 -5.29 9.69 1.47
CA GLU A 13 -5.15 9.93 2.91
C GLU A 13 -3.71 9.78 3.41
N CYS A 14 -2.78 9.40 2.52
CA CYS A 14 -1.37 9.34 2.88
C CYS A 14 -0.82 10.75 3.14
N GLN A 15 0.01 10.87 4.18
CA GLN A 15 0.64 12.13 4.53
C GLN A 15 1.54 12.68 3.40
N PHE A 16 2.10 11.79 2.57
CA PHE A 16 2.99 12.13 1.47
C PHE A 16 2.36 11.75 0.12
N ASN A 17 2.55 12.64 -0.88
CA ASN A 17 2.05 12.43 -2.24
C ASN A 17 2.80 11.33 -3.02
N ASN A 18 4.04 11.05 -2.64
CA ASN A 18 4.90 10.02 -3.24
C ASN A 18 5.03 8.79 -2.33
N CYS A 19 4.00 8.50 -1.53
CA CYS A 19 4.02 7.39 -0.58
C CYS A 19 4.11 6.05 -1.32
N LEU A 20 5.19 5.31 -1.08
CA LEU A 20 5.38 3.93 -1.53
C LEU A 20 4.64 2.93 -0.65
N HIS A 21 4.16 3.37 0.52
CA HIS A 21 3.42 2.60 1.51
C HIS A 21 4.24 1.51 2.22
N ILE A 22 5.57 1.54 2.12
CA ILE A 22 6.46 0.49 2.65
C ILE A 22 6.91 0.79 4.08
N ASN A 23 7.55 1.94 4.32
CA ASN A 23 8.14 2.30 5.61
C ASN A 23 7.93 3.76 6.02
N GLU A 24 6.97 4.42 5.39
CA GLU A 24 6.77 5.85 5.61
C GLU A 24 5.89 6.13 6.84
N PRO A 25 6.28 7.12 7.67
CA PRO A 25 5.45 7.56 8.79
C PRO A 25 4.17 8.24 8.25
N GLY A 26 3.02 7.95 8.85
CA GLY A 26 1.75 8.55 8.42
C GLY A 26 1.16 7.97 7.12
N CYS A 27 1.60 6.78 6.70
CA CYS A 27 0.98 6.05 5.60
C CYS A 27 -0.41 5.53 5.98
N ALA A 28 -1.45 5.96 5.27
CA ALA A 28 -2.83 5.53 5.52
C ALA A 28 -3.04 4.03 5.26
N ILE A 29 -2.31 3.45 4.31
CA ILE A 29 -2.35 2.01 4.01
C ILE A 29 -1.83 1.19 5.19
N LYS A 30 -0.70 1.57 5.77
CA LYS A 30 -0.16 0.89 6.96
C LYS A 30 -1.11 1.01 8.15
N LYS A 31 -1.64 2.21 8.37
CA LYS A 31 -2.62 2.42 9.43
C LYS A 31 -3.87 1.55 9.25
N ALA A 32 -4.38 1.47 8.02
CA ALA A 32 -5.52 0.62 7.70
C ALA A 32 -5.20 -0.89 7.83
N LEU A 33 -3.96 -1.30 7.60
CA LEU A 33 -3.48 -2.65 7.88
C LEU A 33 -3.44 -2.94 9.39
N GLU A 34 -2.92 -2.00 10.19
CA GLU A 34 -2.90 -2.10 11.66
C GLU A 34 -4.32 -2.11 12.26
N GLU A 35 -5.24 -1.34 11.68
CA GLU A 35 -6.66 -1.32 12.06
C GLU A 35 -7.44 -2.54 11.53
N GLY A 36 -6.82 -3.43 10.75
CA GLY A 36 -7.47 -4.61 10.16
C GLY A 36 -8.46 -4.31 9.03
N ARG A 37 -8.46 -3.07 8.50
CA ARG A 37 -9.28 -2.68 7.33
C ARG A 37 -8.72 -3.22 6.01
N ILE A 38 -7.40 -3.40 5.94
CA ILE A 38 -6.72 -4.09 4.85
C ILE A 38 -6.18 -5.40 5.37
N HIS A 39 -6.44 -6.49 4.64
CA HIS A 39 -5.90 -7.79 5.00
C HIS A 39 -4.39 -7.84 4.70
N ALA A 40 -3.59 -8.42 5.60
CA ALA A 40 -2.13 -8.50 5.44
C ALA A 40 -1.72 -9.17 4.11
N GLU A 41 -2.46 -10.19 3.67
CA GLU A 41 -2.22 -10.86 2.39
C GLU A 41 -2.36 -9.93 1.17
N ARG A 42 -3.29 -8.96 1.23
CA ARG A 42 -3.47 -7.93 0.18
C ARG A 42 -2.28 -6.99 0.14
N TYR A 43 -1.83 -6.55 1.31
CA TYR A 43 -0.63 -5.71 1.43
C TYR A 43 0.62 -6.43 0.94
N ILE A 44 0.81 -7.70 1.31
CA ILE A 44 1.93 -8.53 0.84
C ILE A 44 1.87 -8.70 -0.69
N SER A 45 0.69 -8.94 -1.26
CA SER A 45 0.52 -9.05 -2.71
C SER A 45 0.90 -7.75 -3.43
N TYR A 46 0.48 -6.60 -2.90
CA TYR A 46 0.90 -5.29 -3.41
C TYR A 46 2.42 -5.12 -3.34
N TRP A 47 3.02 -5.47 -2.19
CA TRP A 47 4.45 -5.35 -1.99
C TRP A 47 5.25 -6.25 -2.95
N ASN A 48 4.86 -7.52 -3.12
CA ASN A 48 5.49 -8.44 -4.08
C ASN A 48 5.41 -7.91 -5.51
N ILE A 49 4.27 -7.33 -5.91
CA ILE A 49 4.11 -6.74 -7.24
C ILE A 49 5.07 -5.54 -7.39
N LEU A 50 5.13 -4.66 -6.39
CA LEU A 50 6.01 -3.49 -6.38
C LEU A 50 7.49 -3.90 -6.45
N ASP A 51 7.90 -4.86 -5.64
CA ASP A 51 9.26 -5.43 -5.60
C ASP A 51 9.64 -6.06 -6.95
N SER A 52 8.70 -6.79 -7.57
CA SER A 52 8.87 -7.36 -8.92
C SER A 52 9.06 -6.30 -10.01
N PHE A 53 8.61 -5.06 -9.80
CA PHE A 53 8.87 -3.95 -10.72
C PHE A 53 10.23 -3.28 -10.50
N ASP A 54 10.78 -3.35 -9.27
CA ASP A 54 12.08 -2.78 -8.92
C ASP A 54 13.24 -3.64 -9.45
N GLU A 55 13.06 -4.97 -9.53
CA GLU A 55 14.03 -5.94 -10.09
C GLU A 55 14.38 -5.75 -11.59
N LYS A 56 13.85 -4.72 -12.26
CA LYS A 56 14.05 -4.48 -13.69
C LYS A 56 15.04 -3.38 -14.08
N TYR A 57 15.83 -2.83 -13.15
CA TYR A 57 16.89 -1.86 -13.46
C TYR A 57 18.23 -2.16 -12.79
#